data_AF-A0A1H7NKV5-F1
#
_entry.id   AF-A0A1H7NKV5-F1
#
_cell.length_a   1.000
_cell.length_b   1.000
_cell.length_c   1.000
_cell.angle_alpha   90.00
_cell.angle_beta   90.00
_cell.angle_gamma   90.00
#
_symmetry.space_group_name_H-M   'P 1'
#
loop_
_entity.id
_entity.type
_entity.pdbx_description
1 polymer ?
#
loop_
_entity_poly.entity_id
_entity_poly.type
_entity_poly.pdbx_seq_one_letter_code
_entity_poly.pdbx_strand_id
1 'polypeptide(L)' 'MSETSAMFDAVLEMAAAAKRGNVMRWTEAKTTQHQAEGLAFMNSVLLGVLIENDAVRRGVHPADAWAQLRAGGLADFG' A
#
# COMPACT_ATOMS: atom_id res chain seq x y z
N MET A 1 -8.52 11.38 -17.08
CA MET A 1 -8.19 10.58 -15.89
C MET A 1 -8.03 11.55 -14.72
N SER A 2 -8.57 11.26 -13.54
CA SER A 2 -8.35 12.11 -12.36
C SER A 2 -6.95 11.88 -11.79
N GLU A 3 -6.41 12.88 -11.09
CA GLU A 3 -5.13 12.77 -10.38
C GLU A 3 -5.14 11.61 -9.37
N THR A 4 -6.26 11.43 -8.65
CA THR A 4 -6.46 10.32 -7.72
C THR A 4 -6.35 8.95 -8.39
N SER A 5 -6.89 8.79 -9.59
CA SER A 5 -6.79 7.53 -10.33
C SER A 5 -5.34 7.23 -10.72
N ALA A 6 -4.61 8.23 -11.21
CA ALA A 6 -3.20 8.05 -11.57
C ALA A 6 -2.34 7.70 -10.34
N MET A 7 -2.61 8.31 -9.19
CA MET A 7 -1.94 7.96 -7.93
C MET A 7 -2.27 6.53 -7.48
N PHE A 8 -3.51 6.08 -7.65
CA PHE A 8 -3.90 4.71 -7.32
C PHE A 8 -3.16 3.70 -8.21
N ASP A 9 -3.07 3.96 -9.52
CA ASP A 9 -2.32 3.10 -10.45
C ASP A 9 -0.83 3.02 -10.07
N ALA A 10 -0.22 4.16 -9.73
CA ALA A 10 1.17 4.20 -9.25
C ALA A 10 1.36 3.38 -7.95
N VAL A 11 0.39 3.39 -7.04
CA VAL A 11 0.42 2.55 -5.82
C VAL A 11 0.38 1.06 -6.15
N LEU A 12 -0.45 0.65 -7.11
CA LEU A 12 -0.48 -0.75 -7.55
C LEU A 12 0.84 -1.16 -8.20
N GLU A 13 1.47 -0.28 -8.97
CA GLU A 13 2.82 -0.51 -9.50
C GLU A 13 3.87 -0.65 -8.40
N MET A 14 3.81 0.21 -7.37
CA MET A 14 4.68 0.10 -6.18
C MET A 14 4.49 -1.25 -5.48
N ALA A 15 3.26 -1.66 -5.22
CA ALA A 15 2.95 -2.95 -4.57
C ALA A 15 3.47 -4.15 -5.40
N ALA A 16 3.25 -4.11 -6.71
CA ALA A 16 3.71 -5.15 -7.63
C ALA A 16 5.24 -5.21 -7.73
N ALA A 17 5.92 -4.06 -7.73
CA ALA A 17 7.37 -3.97 -7.72
C ALA A 17 7.97 -4.50 -6.40
N ALA A 18 7.37 -4.15 -5.26
CA ALA A 18 7.77 -4.66 -3.95
C ALA A 18 7.64 -6.19 -3.87
N LYS A 19 6.53 -6.75 -4.34
CA LYS A 19 6.33 -8.22 -4.40
C LYS A 19 7.39 -8.95 -5.24
N ARG A 20 7.95 -8.28 -6.26
CA ARG A 20 9.02 -8.83 -7.13
C ARG A 20 10.43 -8.49 -6.66
N GLY A 21 10.60 -7.78 -5.54
CA GLY A 21 11.90 -7.29 -5.09
C GLY A 21 12.55 -6.25 -6.02
N ASN A 22 11.77 -5.59 -6.88
CA ASN A 22 12.27 -4.62 -7.85
C ASN A 22 12.26 -3.19 -7.26
N VAL A 23 13.34 -2.86 -6.54
CA VAL A 23 13.51 -1.56 -5.87
C VAL A 23 13.54 -0.38 -6.84
N MET A 24 14.15 -0.55 -8.02
CA MET A 24 14.20 0.49 -9.05
C MET A 24 12.80 0.89 -9.51
N ARG A 25 11.98 -0.10 -9.89
CA ARG A 25 10.62 0.16 -10.37
C ARG A 25 9.72 0.72 -9.27
N TRP A 26 9.90 0.28 -8.03
CA TRP A 26 9.21 0.87 -6.89
C TRP A 26 9.54 2.35 -6.73
N THR A 27 10.82 2.70 -6.86
CA THR A 27 11.29 4.08 -6.73
C THR A 27 10.74 4.95 -7.86
N GLU A 28 10.82 4.48 -9.11
CA GLU A 28 10.25 5.17 -10.27
C GLU A 28 8.77 5.49 -10.05
N ALA A 29 7.96 4.50 -9.69
CA ALA A 29 6.52 4.66 -9.45
C ALA A 29 6.24 5.67 -8.32
N LYS A 30 7.00 5.61 -7.22
CA LYS A 30 6.87 6.56 -6.10
C LYS A 30 7.25 7.99 -6.48
N THR A 31 8.29 8.16 -7.31
CA THR A 31 8.80 9.48 -7.70
C THR A 31 7.95 10.19 -8.75
N THR A 32 6.92 9.55 -9.29
CA THR A 32 5.96 10.21 -10.20
C THR A 32 5.16 11.33 -9.53
N GLN A 33 5.10 11.35 -8.20
CA GLN A 33 4.49 12.41 -7.42
C GLN A 33 5.54 13.21 -6.67
N HIS A 34 5.49 14.54 -6.82
CA HIS A 34 6.45 15.48 -6.22
C HIS A 34 5.82 16.29 -5.08
N GLN A 35 4.49 16.27 -4.96
CA GLN A 35 3.78 16.96 -3.88
C GLN A 35 3.71 16.07 -2.64
N ALA A 36 3.99 16.66 -1.48
CA ALA A 36 4.01 15.95 -0.20
C ALA A 36 2.68 15.27 0.13
N GLU A 37 1.56 15.94 -0.15
CA GLU A 37 0.21 15.41 0.09
C GLU A 37 -0.08 14.18 -0.78
N GLY A 38 0.27 14.23 -2.06
CA GLY A 38 0.12 13.09 -2.97
C GLY A 38 0.99 11.90 -2.55
N LEU A 39 2.21 12.15 -2.07
CA LEU A 39 3.07 11.10 -1.52
C LEU A 39 2.47 10.49 -0.23
N ALA A 40 1.91 11.31 0.65
CA ALA A 40 1.23 10.82 1.86
C ALA A 40 0.00 9.97 1.52
N PHE A 41 -0.79 10.40 0.53
CA PHE A 41 -1.91 9.63 0.00
C PHE A 41 -1.44 8.28 -0.55
N MET A 42 -0.45 8.28 -1.46
CA MET A 42 0.07 7.06 -2.07
C MET A 42 0.61 6.07 -1.03
N ASN A 43 1.37 6.54 -0.04
CA ASN A 43 1.88 5.67 1.03
C ASN A 43 0.75 5.07 1.89
N SER A 44 -0.30 5.84 2.17
CA SER A 44 -1.45 5.37 2.95
C SER A 44 -2.25 4.31 2.19
N VAL A 45 -2.49 4.52 0.90
CA VAL A 45 -3.16 3.53 0.03
C VAL A 45 -2.29 2.28 -0.11
N LEU A 46 -0.97 2.42 -0.30
CA LEU A 46 -0.06 1.28 -0.38
C LEU A 46 -0.11 0.43 0.89
N LEU A 47 -0.09 1.06 2.06
CA LEU A 47 -0.23 0.36 3.34
C LEU A 47 -1.53 -0.45 3.37
N GLY A 48 -2.65 0.17 2.97
CA GLY A 48 -3.94 -0.52 2.91
C GLY A 48 -3.92 -1.72 1.95
N VAL A 49 -3.41 -1.54 0.72
CA VAL A 49 -3.27 -2.63 -0.25
C VAL A 49 -2.47 -3.81 0.30
N LEU A 50 -1.37 -3.54 1.01
CA LEU A 50 -0.54 -4.59 1.60
C LEU A 50 -1.26 -5.34 2.73
N ILE A 51 -1.92 -4.61 3.63
CA ILE A 51 -2.71 -5.18 4.73
C ILE A 51 -3.83 -6.08 4.19
N GLU A 52 -4.62 -5.57 3.25
CA GLU A 52 -5.76 -6.31 2.72
C GLU A 52 -5.31 -7.50 1.87
N ASN A 53 -4.21 -7.37 1.12
CA ASN A 53 -3.67 -8.50 0.36
C ASN A 53 -3.18 -9.62 1.28
N ASP A 54 -2.53 -9.30 2.40
CA ASP A 54 -2.12 -10.29 3.39
C ASP A 54 -3.33 -10.97 4.07
N ALA A 55 -4.35 -10.19 4.43
CA ALA A 55 -5.59 -10.71 5.00
C ALA A 55 -6.24 -11.75 4.06
N VAL A 56 -6.39 -11.40 2.78
CA VAL A 56 -6.92 -12.31 1.74
C VAL A 56 -6.04 -13.56 1.61
N ARG A 57 -4.71 -13.42 1.60
CA ARG A 57 -3.76 -14.54 1.53
C ARG A 57 -3.91 -15.50 2.72
N ARG A 58 -4.24 -14.98 3.90
CA ARG A 58 -4.46 -15.75 5.14
C ARG A 58 -5.89 -16.30 5.27
N GLY A 59 -6.80 -15.94 4.35
CA GLY A 59 -8.22 -16.29 4.47
C GLY A 59 -8.96 -15.52 5.56
N VAL A 60 -8.44 -14.36 5.97
CA VAL A 60 -9.03 -13.48 6.98
C VAL A 60 -9.77 -12.34 6.28
N HIS A 61 -10.91 -11.92 6.83
CA HIS A 61 -11.63 -10.77 6.30
C HIS A 61 -10.81 -9.48 6.53
N PRO A 62 -10.63 -8.59 5.54
CA PRO A 62 -9.81 -7.38 5.68
C PRO A 62 -10.13 -6.52 6.89
N ALA A 63 -11.41 -6.38 7.25
CA ALA A 63 -11.83 -5.63 8.44
C ALA A 63 -11.25 -6.21 9.75
N ASP A 64 -11.08 -7.52 9.84
CA ASP A 64 -10.52 -8.17 11.04
C ASP A 64 -9.01 -7.91 11.14
N ALA A 65 -8.30 -7.86 10.01
CA ALA A 65 -6.88 -7.48 9.99
C ALA A 65 -6.69 -6.04 10.48
N TRP A 66 -7.55 -5.11 10.06
CA TRP A 66 -7.56 -3.75 10.58
C TRP A 66 -7.90 -3.68 12.08
N ALA A 67 -8.84 -4.51 12.56
CA ALA A 67 -9.18 -4.60 13.97
C ALA A 67 -7.99 -5.12 14.80
N GLN A 68 -7.26 -6.12 14.29
CA GLN A 68 -6.03 -6.63 14.91
C GLN A 68 -4.94 -5.56 14.98
N LEU A 69 -4.67 -4.85 13.88
CA LEU A 69 -3.71 -3.74 13.87
C LEU A 69 -4.07 -2.67 14.91
N ARG A 70 -5.36 -2.34 15.01
CA ARG A 70 -5.85 -1.35 15.98
C ARG A 70 -5.69 -1.81 17.43
N ALA A 71 -5.91 -3.09 17.70
CA ALA A 71 -5.87 -3.65 19.05
C ALA A 71 -4.46 -3.95 19.54
N GLY A 72 -3.60 -4.52 18.68
CA GLY A 72 -2.23 -4.93 19.01
C GLY A 72 -1.16 -3.89 18.66
N GLY A 73 -1.49 -2.89 17.85
CA GLY A 73 -0.50 -1.94 17.33
C GLY A 73 0.43 -2.59 16.29
N LEU A 74 1.38 -1.79 15.78
CA LEU A 74 2.23 -2.19 14.65
C LEU A 74 3.24 -3.30 15.01
N ALA A 75 3.69 -3.37 16.27
CA ALA A 75 4.71 -4.33 16.70
C ALA A 75 4.22 -5.78 16.61
N ASP A 76 2.92 -5.99 16.80
CA ASP A 76 2.28 -7.31 16.82
C ASP A 76 1.48 -7.59 15.55
N PHE A 77 1.62 -6.74 14.52
CA PHE A 77 0.89 -6.85 13.26
C PHE A 77 1.77 -7.46 12.15
N GLY A 78 1.42 -8.67 11.70
CA GLY A 78 2.13 -9.44 10.67
C GLY A 78 1.91 -10.93 10.82
#